data_AF-A0A2E5WPN5-F1
#
_entry.id   AF-A0A2E5WPN5-F1
#
_cell.length_a   1.000
_cell.length_b   1.000
_cell.length_c   1.000
_cell.angle_alpha   90.00
_cell.angle_beta   90.00
_cell.angle_gamma   90.00
#
_symmetry.space_group_name_H-M   'P 1'
#
loop_
_entity.id
_entity.type
_entity.pdbx_description
1 polymer ?
#
loop_
_entity_poly.entity_id
_entity_poly.type
_entity_poly.pdbx_seq_one_letter_code
_entity_poly.pdbx_strand_id
1 'polypeptide(L)'
;MEKTLLSTQLVVLVLLLFLVTYTIIYIRELKNCVCFKTNEKYKVNLEFLEFYQYLELFSIFLIFLGLFSLNTKLTKFLGFKGGKKSNGFLMSLLLSMILIVYLLIKYNVMKNVYNLSTNIKYDCDCATKWQRFFLYYQGILNGIEVVHYSIGLLVVVIMLLSVLLEKVTKMF
;
A
#
# COMPACT_ATOMS: atom_id res chain seq x y z
N MET A 1 -17.51 -24.91 -5.02
CA MET A 1 -16.14 -24.36 -4.86
C MET A 1 -16.12 -22.84 -4.91
N GLU A 2 -16.89 -22.18 -5.79
CA GLU A 2 -16.97 -20.70 -5.85
C GLU A 2 -17.58 -20.06 -4.58
N LYS A 3 -18.65 -20.64 -4.01
CA LYS A 3 -19.30 -20.09 -2.80
C LYS A 3 -18.39 -20.08 -1.56
N THR A 4 -17.57 -21.12 -1.40
CA THR A 4 -16.61 -21.23 -0.28
C THR A 4 -15.49 -20.20 -0.42
N LEU A 5 -14.98 -19.99 -1.64
CA LEU A 5 -13.96 -18.98 -1.91
C LEU A 5 -14.46 -17.56 -1.62
N LEU A 6 -15.68 -17.22 -2.06
CA LEU A 6 -16.29 -15.91 -1.80
C LEU A 6 -16.50 -15.67 -0.30
N SER A 7 -16.98 -16.67 0.43
CA SER A 7 -17.17 -16.58 1.88
C SER A 7 -15.85 -16.31 2.60
N THR A 8 -14.78 -17.03 2.24
CA THR A 8 -13.45 -16.79 2.81
C THR A 8 -12.95 -15.37 2.52
N GLN A 9 -13.13 -14.86 1.30
CA GLN A 9 -12.72 -13.49 0.95
C GLN A 9 -13.48 -12.43 1.76
N LEU A 10 -14.78 -12.60 1.98
CA LEU A 10 -15.57 -11.69 2.80
C LEU A 10 -15.09 -11.67 4.26
N VAL A 11 -14.78 -12.83 4.83
CA VAL A 11 -14.24 -12.92 6.20
C VAL A 11 -12.91 -12.17 6.31
N VAL A 12 -12.01 -12.35 5.34
CA VAL A 12 -10.73 -11.63 5.29
C VAL A 12 -10.95 -10.12 5.19
N LEU A 13 -11.87 -9.65 4.35
CA LEU A 13 -12.16 -8.22 4.22
C LEU A 13 -12.71 -7.60 5.51
N VAL A 14 -13.61 -8.30 6.22
CA VAL A 14 -14.13 -7.84 7.50
C VAL A 14 -13.02 -7.75 8.55
N LEU A 15 -12.13 -8.74 8.59
CA LEU A 15 -10.97 -8.73 9.49
C LEU A 15 -10.02 -7.56 9.17
N LEU A 16 -9.74 -7.31 7.89
CA LEU A 16 -8.92 -6.18 7.48
C LEU A 16 -9.55 -4.84 7.84
N LEU A 17 -10.86 -4.67 7.61
CA LEU A 17 -11.58 -3.46 7.99
C LEU A 17 -11.47 -3.18 9.50
N PHE A 18 -11.62 -4.24 10.31
CA PHE A 18 -11.46 -4.16 11.76
C PHE A 18 -10.04 -3.71 12.13
N LEU A 19 -9.00 -4.35 11.59
CA LEU A 19 -7.60 -4.04 11.90
C LEU A 19 -7.23 -2.59 11.51
N VAL A 20 -7.64 -2.15 10.31
CA VAL A 20 -7.36 -0.77 9.85
C VAL A 20 -8.08 0.26 10.72
N THR A 21 -9.35 0.01 11.08
CA THR A 21 -10.12 0.92 11.94
C THR A 21 -9.48 1.09 13.32
N TYR A 22 -9.07 -0.02 13.96
CA TYR A 22 -8.37 0.04 15.25
C TYR A 22 -7.01 0.72 15.16
N THR A 23 -6.33 0.60 14.02
CA THR A 23 -5.06 1.28 13.76
C THR A 23 -5.25 2.79 13.63
N ILE A 24 -6.33 3.25 12.99
CA ILE A 24 -6.68 4.68 12.94
C ILE A 24 -6.93 5.23 14.34
N ILE A 25 -7.70 4.52 15.16
CA ILE A 25 -7.97 4.92 16.56
C ILE A 25 -6.64 5.04 17.32
N TYR A 26 -5.78 4.04 17.21
CA TYR A 26 -4.46 4.06 17.85
C TYR A 26 -3.59 5.23 17.39
N ILE A 27 -3.51 5.52 16.08
CA ILE A 27 -2.73 6.66 15.57
C ILE A 27 -3.27 8.00 16.11
N ARG A 28 -4.59 8.15 16.22
CA ARG A 28 -5.21 9.35 16.80
C ARG A 28 -4.93 9.51 18.28
N GLU A 29 -4.87 8.41 19.03
CA GLU A 29 -4.45 8.43 20.44
C GLU A 29 -2.97 8.83 20.57
N LEU A 30 -2.09 8.28 19.71
CA LEU A 30 -0.68 8.64 19.68
C LEU A 30 -0.48 10.14 19.43
N LYS A 31 -1.23 10.74 18.50
CA LYS A 31 -1.19 12.20 18.23
C LYS A 31 -1.51 13.05 19.46
N ASN A 32 -2.39 12.56 20.32
CA ASN A 32 -2.81 13.27 21.52
C ASN A 32 -1.90 13.03 22.72
N CYS A 33 -1.02 12.04 22.64
CA CYS A 33 -0.16 11.66 23.75
C CYS A 33 0.97 12.68 24.00
N VAL A 34 1.25 12.91 25.29
CA VAL A 34 2.25 13.90 25.75
C VAL A 34 3.62 13.63 25.15
N CYS A 35 4.06 12.37 25.08
CA CYS A 35 5.37 11.99 24.52
C CYS A 35 5.59 12.50 23.09
N PHE A 36 4.54 12.52 22.27
CA PHE A 36 4.58 12.94 20.87
C PHE A 36 4.39 14.44 20.69
N LYS A 37 3.78 15.14 21.67
CA LYS A 37 3.56 16.59 21.62
C LYS A 37 4.76 17.40 22.07
N THR A 38 5.49 16.94 23.08
CA THR A 38 6.49 17.77 23.77
C THR A 38 7.94 17.46 23.39
N ASN A 39 8.22 16.28 22.83
CA ASN A 39 9.59 15.85 22.56
C ASN A 39 9.85 15.70 21.06
N GLU A 40 10.74 16.54 20.52
CA GLU A 40 11.19 16.46 19.12
C GLU A 40 11.83 15.10 18.78
N LYS A 41 12.35 14.40 19.79
CA LYS A 41 12.88 13.04 19.67
C LYS A 41 11.86 12.03 19.12
N TYR A 42 10.56 12.25 19.32
CA TYR A 42 9.50 11.37 18.82
C TYR A 42 8.85 11.88 17.53
N LYS A 43 9.50 12.80 16.79
CA LYS A 43 8.96 13.38 15.57
C LYS A 43 8.74 12.31 14.49
N VAL A 44 7.49 11.89 14.37
CA VAL A 44 6.98 10.98 13.34
C VAL A 44 5.81 11.67 12.67
N ASN A 45 5.66 11.52 11.36
CA ASN A 45 4.52 12.09 10.66
C ASN A 45 3.28 11.20 10.85
N LEU A 46 2.64 11.34 12.02
CA LEU A 46 1.41 10.62 12.37
C LEU A 46 0.23 11.02 11.47
N GLU A 47 0.25 12.22 10.89
CA GLU A 47 -0.78 12.66 9.93
C GLU A 47 -0.70 11.86 8.64
N PHE A 48 0.50 11.67 8.11
CA PHE A 48 0.72 10.81 6.95
C PHE A 48 0.31 9.36 7.22
N LEU A 49 0.66 8.82 8.39
CA LEU A 49 0.25 7.44 8.75
C LEU A 49 -1.27 7.32 8.84
N GLU A 50 -1.97 8.29 9.43
CA GLU A 50 -3.44 8.30 9.46
C GLU A 50 -4.04 8.38 8.04
N PHE A 51 -3.52 9.28 7.20
CA PHE A 51 -3.92 9.40 5.80
C PHE A 51 -3.75 8.08 5.03
N TYR A 52 -2.63 7.38 5.24
CA TYR A 52 -2.38 6.09 4.62
C TYR A 52 -3.41 5.03 5.05
N GLN A 53 -3.86 5.01 6.31
CA GLN A 53 -4.92 4.10 6.73
C GLN A 53 -6.26 4.40 6.04
N TYR A 54 -6.59 5.68 5.77
CA TYR A 54 -7.78 6.01 4.98
C TYR A 54 -7.66 5.54 3.53
N LEU A 55 -6.47 5.62 2.93
CA LEU A 55 -6.24 5.06 1.60
C LEU A 55 -6.43 3.54 1.59
N GLU A 56 -6.03 2.84 2.65
CA GLU A 56 -6.29 1.41 2.78
C GLU A 56 -7.77 1.08 2.95
N LEU A 57 -8.51 1.83 3.78
CA LEU A 57 -9.97 1.69 3.87
C LEU A 57 -10.64 1.90 2.52
N PHE A 58 -10.23 2.92 1.79
CA PHE A 58 -10.73 3.20 0.45
C PHE A 58 -10.41 2.04 -0.51
N SER A 59 -9.21 1.48 -0.43
CA SER A 59 -8.80 0.33 -1.25
C SER A 59 -9.61 -0.93 -0.92
N ILE A 60 -9.85 -1.22 0.36
CA ILE A 60 -10.72 -2.31 0.82
C ILE A 60 -12.14 -2.14 0.28
N PHE A 61 -12.66 -0.90 0.32
CA PHE A 61 -13.98 -0.59 -0.24
C PHE A 61 -14.05 -0.83 -1.75
N LEU A 62 -13.03 -0.43 -2.52
CA LEU A 62 -12.97 -0.72 -3.96
C LEU A 62 -12.91 -2.22 -4.25
N ILE A 63 -12.15 -2.99 -3.46
CA ILE A 63 -12.10 -4.46 -3.60
C ILE A 63 -13.48 -5.06 -3.32
N PHE A 64 -14.16 -4.61 -2.27
CA PHE A 64 -15.51 -5.06 -1.95
C PHE A 64 -16.50 -4.80 -3.10
N LEU A 65 -16.49 -3.59 -3.69
CA LEU A 65 -17.29 -3.28 -4.86
C LEU A 65 -16.94 -4.16 -6.07
N GLY A 66 -15.64 -4.43 -6.27
CA GLY A 66 -15.15 -5.32 -7.33
C GLY A 66 -15.69 -6.74 -7.18
N LEU A 67 -15.62 -7.32 -5.98
CA LEU A 67 -16.16 -8.66 -5.69
C LEU A 67 -17.68 -8.73 -5.90
N PHE A 68 -18.42 -7.68 -5.53
CA PHE A 68 -19.86 -7.60 -5.77
C PHE A 68 -20.19 -7.50 -7.27
N SER A 69 -19.39 -6.75 -8.03
CA SER A 69 -19.52 -6.60 -9.48
C SER A 69 -19.24 -7.90 -10.24
N LEU A 70 -18.28 -8.71 -9.78
CA LEU A 70 -17.93 -9.99 -10.42
C LEU A 70 -19.01 -11.07 -10.25
N ASN A 71 -19.76 -11.03 -9.14
CA ASN A 71 -20.82 -12.01 -8.86
C ASN A 71 -22.16 -11.68 -9.53
N THR A 72 -22.33 -10.44 -9.97
CA THR A 72 -23.51 -10.01 -10.71
C THR A 72 -23.13 -9.96 -12.20
N LYS A 73 -24.08 -10.18 -13.11
CA LYS A 73 -23.87 -9.93 -14.55
C LYS A 73 -23.69 -8.40 -14.84
N LEU A 74 -23.10 -7.63 -13.92
CA LEU A 74 -22.86 -6.19 -13.97
C LEU A 74 -21.81 -5.81 -15.02
N THR A 75 -21.00 -6.75 -15.50
CA THR A 75 -20.16 -6.55 -16.70
C THR A 75 -20.97 -6.14 -17.93
N LYS A 76 -22.26 -6.52 -18.01
CA LYS A 76 -23.18 -6.02 -19.05
C LYS A 76 -23.75 -4.62 -18.75
N PHE A 77 -23.82 -4.20 -17.48
CA PHE A 77 -24.40 -2.92 -17.07
C PHE A 77 -23.40 -1.77 -17.11
N LEU A 78 -22.12 -2.03 -16.78
CA LEU A 78 -21.05 -1.04 -16.90
C LEU A 78 -20.61 -0.77 -18.35
N GLY A 79 -21.22 -1.40 -19.34
CA GLY A 79 -21.05 -1.03 -20.73
C GLY A 79 -19.61 -1.10 -21.24
N PHE A 80 -18.73 -1.90 -20.62
CA PHE A 80 -17.40 -2.23 -21.16
C PHE A 80 -17.55 -3.14 -22.39
N LYS A 81 -18.24 -2.64 -23.42
CA LYS A 81 -18.07 -3.10 -24.80
C LYS A 81 -16.62 -2.79 -25.14
N GLY A 82 -15.82 -3.84 -25.36
CA GLY A 82 -14.40 -3.76 -25.70
C GLY A 82 -14.13 -2.62 -26.67
N GLY A 83 -13.58 -1.53 -26.12
CA GLY A 83 -13.54 -0.24 -26.79
C GLY A 83 -12.13 0.08 -27.24
N LYS A 84 -11.97 0.11 -28.57
CA LYS A 84 -10.90 0.74 -29.38
C LYS A 84 -9.45 0.37 -29.05
N LYS A 85 -8.61 0.28 -30.10
CA LYS A 85 -7.14 0.31 -29.99
C LYS A 85 -6.73 1.61 -29.27
N SER A 86 -6.73 1.62 -27.94
CA SER A 86 -6.09 2.69 -27.17
C SER A 86 -4.59 2.57 -27.36
N ASN A 87 -3.89 3.70 -27.50
CA ASN A 87 -2.43 3.72 -27.56
C ASN A 87 -1.84 3.01 -26.33
N GLY A 88 -1.43 1.74 -26.50
CA GLY A 88 -0.91 0.91 -25.42
C GLY A 88 0.28 1.54 -24.71
N PHE A 89 1.04 2.40 -25.42
CA PHE A 89 2.13 3.18 -24.87
C PHE A 89 1.67 4.15 -23.76
N LEU A 90 0.59 4.91 -23.98
CA LEU A 90 0.12 5.92 -23.01
C LEU A 90 -0.44 5.24 -21.75
N MET A 91 -1.14 4.11 -21.92
CA MET A 91 -1.63 3.31 -20.80
C MET A 91 -0.46 2.69 -20.00
N SER A 92 0.55 2.16 -20.68
CA SER A 92 1.76 1.63 -20.04
C SER A 92 2.52 2.71 -19.27
N LEU A 93 2.63 3.92 -19.82
CA LEU A 93 3.28 5.05 -19.16
C LEU A 93 2.52 5.44 -17.88
N LEU A 94 1.19 5.57 -17.95
CA LEU A 94 0.36 5.87 -16.78
C LEU A 94 0.50 4.81 -15.69
N LEU A 95 0.46 3.52 -16.05
CA LEU A 95 0.65 2.42 -15.10
C LEU A 95 2.02 2.48 -14.43
N SER A 96 3.08 2.81 -15.17
CA SER A 96 4.43 2.95 -14.61
C SER A 96 4.54 4.12 -13.62
N MET A 97 3.89 5.26 -13.90
CA MET A 97 3.85 6.40 -12.98
C MET A 97 3.09 6.06 -11.70
N ILE A 98 1.95 5.37 -11.82
CA ILE A 98 1.16 4.92 -10.67
C ILE A 98 2.00 3.98 -9.79
N LEU A 99 2.76 3.06 -10.40
CA LEU A 99 3.64 2.16 -9.66
C LEU A 99 4.73 2.92 -8.88
N ILE A 100 5.35 3.93 -9.49
CA ILE A 100 6.37 4.75 -8.81
C ILE A 100 5.76 5.49 -7.62
N VAL A 101 4.60 6.13 -7.81
CA VAL A 101 3.90 6.84 -6.71
C VAL A 101 3.52 5.87 -5.59
N TYR A 102 3.03 4.68 -5.94
CA TYR A 102 2.73 3.63 -4.98
C TYR A 102 3.95 3.22 -4.14
N LEU A 103 5.11 3.02 -4.77
CA LEU A 103 6.35 2.69 -4.07
C LEU A 103 6.82 3.81 -3.14
N LEU A 104 6.69 5.07 -3.56
CA LEU A 104 7.01 6.22 -2.72
C LEU A 104 6.12 6.29 -1.48
N ILE A 105 4.82 6.02 -1.62
CA ILE A 105 3.89 5.97 -0.49
C ILE A 105 4.33 4.87 0.48
N LYS A 106 4.54 3.64 -0.02
CA LYS A 106 4.95 2.48 0.78
C LYS A 106 6.27 2.70 1.52
N TYR A 107 7.26 3.28 0.84
CA TYR A 107 8.53 3.65 1.44
C TYR A 107 8.35 4.68 2.56
N ASN A 108 7.51 5.70 2.36
CA ASN A 108 7.23 6.69 3.40
C ASN A 108 6.53 6.07 4.61
N VAL A 109 5.63 5.10 4.42
CA VAL A 109 5.01 4.37 5.53
C VAL A 109 6.06 3.58 6.28
N MET A 110 6.87 2.77 5.58
CA MET A 110 7.96 2.00 6.18
C MET A 110 8.88 2.89 7.02
N LYS A 111 9.31 4.04 6.47
CA LYS A 111 10.19 4.99 7.16
C LYS A 111 9.54 5.58 8.41
N ASN A 112 8.27 5.99 8.33
CA ASN A 112 7.56 6.55 9.49
C ASN A 112 7.33 5.50 10.58
N VAL A 113 6.98 4.28 10.20
CA VAL A 113 6.81 3.16 11.15
C VAL A 113 8.14 2.77 11.79
N TYR A 114 9.23 2.75 11.02
CA TYR A 114 10.57 2.52 11.55
C TYR A 114 10.94 3.58 12.58
N ASN A 115 10.79 4.87 12.25
CA ASN A 115 11.04 5.95 13.20
C ASN A 115 10.14 5.84 14.45
N LEU A 116 8.87 5.46 14.27
CA LEU A 116 7.96 5.22 15.38
C LEU A 116 8.47 4.08 16.30
N SER A 117 9.01 3.01 15.72
CA SER A 117 9.57 1.88 16.46
C SER A 117 10.85 2.20 17.22
N THR A 118 11.73 3.02 16.65
CA THR A 118 12.98 3.43 17.31
C THR A 118 12.75 4.48 18.38
N ASN A 119 11.73 5.33 18.20
CA ASN A 119 11.48 6.45 19.09
C ASN A 119 10.69 6.02 20.32
N ILE A 120 9.66 5.17 20.20
CA ILE A 120 8.88 4.67 21.34
C ILE A 120 9.77 3.74 22.18
N LYS A 121 10.41 4.28 23.22
CA LYS A 121 10.95 3.48 24.33
C LYS A 121 9.83 2.98 25.23
N TYR A 122 10.15 2.10 26.18
CA TYR A 122 9.22 1.61 27.21
C TYR A 122 8.65 2.70 28.13
N ASP A 123 9.08 3.95 27.96
CA ASP A 123 8.78 5.08 28.84
C ASP A 123 7.46 5.81 28.49
N CYS A 124 6.66 5.30 27.54
CA CYS A 124 5.45 5.97 27.06
C CYS A 124 4.21 5.05 27.09
N ASP A 125 3.48 5.09 28.21
CA ASP A 125 2.33 4.20 28.49
C ASP A 125 1.19 4.28 27.47
N CYS A 126 0.96 5.46 26.87
CA CYS A 126 -0.09 5.61 25.86
C CYS A 126 0.20 4.81 24.57
N ALA A 127 1.49 4.52 24.32
CA ALA A 127 1.98 3.88 23.11
C ALA A 127 2.15 2.36 23.26
N THR A 128 2.00 1.81 24.48
CA THR A 128 2.17 0.39 24.77
C THR A 128 0.87 -0.40 24.56
N LYS A 129 0.22 -0.22 23.40
CA LYS A 129 -0.99 -0.97 23.04
C LYS A 129 -0.74 -2.04 21.99
N TRP A 130 -1.61 -3.04 21.90
CA TRP A 130 -1.44 -4.16 20.97
C TRP A 130 -1.50 -3.72 19.50
N GLN A 131 -2.23 -2.64 19.18
CA GLN A 131 -2.34 -2.06 17.84
C GLN A 131 -0.96 -1.63 17.29
N ARG A 132 0.00 -1.34 18.18
CA ARG A 132 1.40 -1.08 17.82
C ARG A 132 2.01 -2.21 17.00
N PHE A 133 1.72 -3.47 17.36
CA PHE A 133 2.26 -4.63 16.65
C PHE A 133 1.74 -4.69 15.21
N PHE A 134 0.46 -4.38 15.00
CA PHE A 134 -0.11 -4.37 13.66
C PHE A 134 0.51 -3.26 12.79
N LEU A 135 0.68 -2.06 13.34
CA LEU A 135 1.34 -0.96 12.63
C LEU A 135 2.79 -1.29 12.26
N TYR A 136 3.53 -1.97 13.16
CA TYR A 136 4.89 -2.44 12.88
C TYR A 136 4.92 -3.53 11.81
N TYR A 137 4.04 -4.51 11.91
CA TYR A 137 3.90 -5.56 10.92
C TYR A 137 3.60 -4.97 9.53
N GLN A 138 2.70 -4.00 9.46
CA GLN A 138 2.38 -3.26 8.24
C GLN A 138 3.59 -2.51 7.68
N GLY A 139 4.37 -1.85 8.52
CA GLY A 139 5.62 -1.19 8.10
C GLY A 139 6.64 -2.18 7.52
N ILE A 140 6.77 -3.36 8.12
CA ILE A 140 7.64 -4.44 7.63
C ILE A 140 7.17 -4.96 6.28
N LEU A 141 5.86 -5.27 6.15
CA LEU A 141 5.29 -5.73 4.88
C LEU A 141 5.49 -4.69 3.76
N ASN A 142 5.23 -3.41 4.04
CA ASN A 142 5.47 -2.33 3.09
C ASN A 142 6.95 -2.24 2.69
N GLY A 143 7.87 -2.49 3.62
CA GLY A 143 9.30 -2.55 3.32
C GLY A 143 9.68 -3.72 2.42
N ILE A 144 9.15 -4.92 2.70
CA ILE A 144 9.33 -6.11 1.85
C ILE A 144 8.81 -5.84 0.43
N GLU A 145 7.63 -5.25 0.30
CA GLU A 145 7.04 -4.87 -1.00
C GLU A 145 7.95 -3.88 -1.75
N VAL A 146 8.43 -2.83 -1.08
CA VAL A 146 9.33 -1.84 -1.70
C VAL A 146 10.61 -2.51 -2.22
N VAL A 147 11.23 -3.40 -1.44
CA VAL A 147 12.42 -4.14 -1.87
C VAL A 147 12.11 -5.04 -3.05
N HIS A 148 11.02 -5.81 -2.97
CA HIS A 148 10.59 -6.74 -4.02
C HIS A 148 10.39 -6.02 -5.37
N TYR A 149 9.62 -4.93 -5.37
CA TYR A 149 9.36 -4.15 -6.59
C TYR A 149 10.59 -3.40 -7.10
N SER A 150 11.47 -2.95 -6.19
CA SER A 150 12.73 -2.29 -6.58
C SER A 150 13.68 -3.26 -7.27
N ILE A 151 13.77 -4.51 -6.82
CA ILE A 151 14.52 -5.58 -7.50
C ILE A 151 13.90 -5.85 -8.88
N GLY A 152 12.57 -5.98 -8.96
CA GLY A 152 11.89 -6.17 -10.24
C GLY A 152 12.18 -5.05 -11.24
N LEU A 153 12.14 -3.79 -10.78
CA LEU A 153 12.45 -2.63 -11.62
C LEU A 153 13.91 -2.64 -12.09
N LEU A 154 14.85 -2.98 -11.20
CA LEU A 154 16.27 -3.10 -11.55
C LEU A 154 16.51 -4.16 -12.63
N VAL A 155 15.84 -5.32 -12.52
CA VAL A 155 15.91 -6.39 -13.54
C VAL A 155 15.39 -5.88 -14.89
N VAL A 156 14.25 -5.18 -14.91
CA VAL A 156 13.70 -4.59 -16.15
C VAL A 156 14.67 -3.58 -16.76
N VAL A 157 15.29 -2.71 -15.96
CA VAL A 157 16.28 -1.74 -16.45
C VAL A 157 17.49 -2.45 -17.07
N ILE A 158 18.02 -3.50 -16.41
CA ILE A 158 19.13 -4.29 -16.96
C ILE A 158 18.76 -4.92 -18.30
N MET A 159 17.55 -5.51 -18.41
CA MET A 159 17.07 -6.07 -19.67
C MET A 159 16.99 -5.00 -20.77
N LEU A 160 16.44 -3.82 -20.48
CA LEU A 160 16.35 -2.73 -21.45
C LEU A 160 17.73 -2.24 -21.91
N LEU A 161 18.67 -2.09 -20.98
CA LEU A 161 20.05 -1.72 -21.30
C LEU A 161 20.72 -2.77 -22.19
N SER A 162 20.51 -4.06 -21.91
CA SER A 162 21.05 -5.14 -22.74
C SER A 162 20.54 -5.10 -24.19
N VAL A 163 19.24 -4.83 -24.39
CA VAL A 163 18.62 -4.69 -25.73
C VAL A 163 19.14 -3.44 -26.45
N LEU A 164 19.34 -2.33 -25.74
CA LEU A 164 19.88 -1.11 -26.33
C LEU A 164 21.34 -1.30 -26.75
N LEU A 165 22.16 -1.94 -25.92
CA LEU A 165 23.55 -2.26 -26.24
C LEU A 165 23.66 -3.13 -27.51
N GLU A 166 22.85 -4.18 -27.61
CA GLU A 166 22.84 -5.05 -28.80
C GLU A 166 22.50 -4.27 -30.09
N LYS A 167 21.53 -3.33 -30.01
CA LYS A 167 21.17 -2.47 -31.15
C LYS A 167 22.28 -1.51 -31.53
N VAL A 168 23.00 -0.94 -30.55
CA VAL A 168 24.14 -0.05 -30.81
C VAL A 168 25.28 -0.82 -31.45
N THR A 169 25.62 -2.02 -30.95
CA THR A 169 26.69 -2.84 -31.53
C THR A 169 26.40 -3.26 -32.97
N LYS A 170 25.14 -3.48 -33.36
CA LYS A 170 24.77 -3.82 -34.76
C LYS A 170 24.83 -2.63 -35.72
N MET A 171 24.99 -1.40 -35.23
CA MET A 171 25.05 -0.19 -36.06
C MET A 171 26.48 0.20 -36.46
N PHE A 172 27.49 -0.36 -35.77
CA PHE A 172 28.91 -0.19 -36.05
C PHE A 172 29.48 -1.45 -36.70
#